data_AF-A0A959A7D8-F1
#
_entry.id   AF-A0A959A7D8-F1
#
_cell.length_a   1.000
_cell.length_b   1.000
_cell.length_c   1.000
_cell.angle_alpha   90.00
_cell.angle_beta   90.00
_cell.angle_gamma   90.00
#
_symmetry.space_group_name_H-M   'P 1'
#
loop_
_entity.id
_entity.type
_entity.pdbx_description
1 polymer ?
#
loop_
_entity_poly.entity_id
_entity_poly.type
_entity_poly.pdbx_seq_one_letter_code
_entity_poly.pdbx_strand_id
1 'polypeptide(L)'
;MAGFSNRGPQSGDQVYLAVKQGKKLYIGARFLLDEVTDRKPWPDAERYLHAMTVKDVEFCEPFELTELHHFDPYWYLKFVQGSKPINSNEALQYLKGHFESAITKDLYHFVDMEEEATEEQPETIEDEKEAAKIIRKSPELGVSIMGTFQTVRFANESDKIKGLEVLVNRHFYHLFPQFLEKNTLLIPENRLFKTEGIKHKGNKISEISTIPDALLIVFNRSAKYPLQINLVEYECYGEGKLRSSEKSNYLNTHIIPQLMRFASSFSIITDEKTRETSIANWTDKIIDFLNAKGNEANLQRMIDWVKLLKPDVRERSLEREIERYLTDAFRSSFRVLLVIDELSPEQKLTIKNVINSFKLPSDTAAEFSAYVVKLVQKIDLLDEGSEFALTVEEV
;
A
#
# COMPACT_ATOMS: atom_id res chain seq x y z
N MET A 1 11.24 -11.03 -15.30
CA MET A 1 10.09 -10.48 -14.57
C MET A 1 10.39 -10.62 -13.08
N ALA A 2 10.20 -9.57 -12.27
CA ALA A 2 10.41 -9.62 -10.83
C ALA A 2 9.06 -9.72 -10.10
N GLY A 3 8.88 -10.76 -9.29
CA GLY A 3 7.69 -10.95 -8.44
C GLY A 3 6.54 -11.73 -9.09
N PHE A 4 5.55 -12.09 -8.26
CA PHE A 4 4.34 -12.80 -8.68
C PHE A 4 3.38 -11.83 -9.41
N SER A 5 2.95 -12.21 -10.62
CA SER A 5 2.15 -11.38 -11.53
C SER A 5 0.64 -11.53 -11.38
N ASN A 6 0.15 -12.59 -10.73
CA ASN A 6 -1.28 -12.83 -10.53
C ASN A 6 -1.68 -12.40 -9.11
N ARG A 7 -2.30 -11.22 -8.98
CA ARG A 7 -2.58 -10.58 -7.67
C ARG A 7 -4.06 -10.46 -7.31
N GLY A 8 -4.93 -11.24 -7.98
CA GLY A 8 -6.36 -11.26 -7.69
C GLY A 8 -7.19 -10.34 -8.62
N PRO A 9 -8.25 -9.68 -8.10
CA PRO A 9 -9.14 -8.84 -8.88
C PRO A 9 -8.45 -7.69 -9.61
N GLN A 10 -9.02 -7.23 -10.72
CA GLN A 10 -8.47 -6.19 -11.59
C GLN A 10 -9.37 -4.96 -11.68
N SER A 11 -8.78 -3.84 -12.13
CA SER A 11 -9.52 -2.62 -12.46
C SER A 11 -10.60 -2.93 -13.50
N GLY A 12 -11.83 -2.50 -13.24
CA GLY A 12 -12.99 -2.75 -14.07
C GLY A 12 -13.79 -3.99 -13.70
N ASP A 13 -13.30 -4.86 -12.81
CA ASP A 13 -14.08 -6.00 -12.33
C ASP A 13 -15.29 -5.52 -11.52
N GLN A 14 -16.44 -6.14 -11.78
CA GLN A 14 -17.65 -5.91 -11.00
C GLN A 14 -17.68 -6.85 -9.79
N VAL A 15 -17.84 -6.28 -8.61
CA VAL A 15 -17.86 -7.00 -7.34
C VAL A 15 -19.25 -6.89 -6.72
N TYR A 16 -19.78 -8.04 -6.28
CA TYR A 16 -20.95 -8.10 -5.41
C TYR A 16 -20.48 -8.27 -3.96
N LEU A 17 -20.92 -7.38 -3.08
CA LEU A 17 -20.57 -7.41 -1.67
C LEU A 17 -21.55 -8.31 -0.91
N ALA A 18 -21.04 -9.41 -0.38
CA ALA A 18 -21.79 -10.31 0.47
C ALA A 18 -21.44 -10.09 1.96
N VAL A 19 -22.46 -10.00 2.80
CA VAL A 19 -22.34 -9.91 4.26
C VAL A 19 -22.85 -11.21 4.87
N LYS A 20 -22.07 -11.78 5.78
CA LYS A 20 -22.50 -12.95 6.56
C LYS A 20 -23.33 -12.47 7.76
N GLN A 21 -24.54 -13.01 7.90
CA GLN A 21 -25.38 -12.81 9.08
C GLN A 21 -25.90 -14.18 9.54
N GLY A 22 -25.41 -14.65 10.70
CA GLY A 22 -25.59 -16.03 11.15
C GLY A 22 -25.01 -17.03 10.13
N LYS A 23 -25.81 -18.00 9.68
CA LYS A 23 -25.43 -19.04 8.69
C LYS A 23 -25.70 -18.65 7.24
N LYS A 24 -26.14 -17.42 6.99
CA LYS A 24 -26.60 -16.96 5.68
C LYS A 24 -25.69 -15.85 5.14
N LEU A 25 -25.53 -15.83 3.83
CA LEU A 25 -24.84 -14.77 3.10
C LEU A 25 -25.89 -13.93 2.36
N TYR A 26 -25.82 -12.62 2.52
CA TYR A 26 -26.71 -11.66 1.89
C TYR A 26 -25.91 -10.74 0.98
N ILE A 27 -26.40 -10.46 -0.23
CA ILE A 27 -25.86 -9.38 -1.07
C ILE A 27 -26.65 -8.12 -0.81
N GLY A 28 -25.98 -7.00 -0.55
CA GLY A 28 -26.62 -5.69 -0.38
C GLY A 28 -26.02 -4.56 -1.24
N ALA A 29 -24.88 -4.81 -1.90
CA ALA A 29 -24.23 -3.81 -2.74
C ALA A 29 -23.46 -4.44 -3.89
N ARG A 30 -23.26 -3.67 -4.95
CA ARG A 30 -22.28 -3.96 -6.01
C ARG A 30 -21.52 -2.71 -6.40
N PHE A 31 -20.32 -2.88 -6.92
CA PHE A 31 -19.47 -1.78 -7.37
C PHE A 31 -18.45 -2.25 -8.40
N LEU A 32 -17.85 -1.31 -9.11
CA LEU A 32 -16.71 -1.56 -9.97
C LEU A 32 -15.41 -1.28 -9.22
N LEU A 33 -14.43 -2.17 -9.37
CA LEU A 33 -13.07 -1.91 -8.94
C LEU A 33 -12.45 -0.84 -9.83
N ASP A 34 -11.79 0.13 -9.21
CA ASP A 34 -11.15 1.23 -9.92
C ASP A 34 -9.63 1.08 -9.87
N GLU A 35 -8.92 1.70 -8.94
CA GLU A 35 -7.46 1.67 -8.90
C GLU A 35 -6.94 1.00 -7.63
N VAL A 36 -5.81 0.30 -7.73
CA VAL A 36 -5.10 -0.21 -6.55
C VAL A 36 -4.67 0.97 -5.68
N THR A 37 -4.85 0.86 -4.37
CA THR A 37 -4.53 1.93 -3.43
C THR A 37 -3.86 1.37 -2.18
N ASP A 38 -2.98 2.18 -1.61
CA ASP A 38 -2.36 1.98 -0.30
C ASP A 38 -3.19 2.63 0.83
N ARG A 39 -4.27 3.34 0.50
CA ARG A 39 -5.10 4.04 1.47
C ARG A 39 -6.11 3.07 2.09
N LYS A 40 -5.86 2.70 3.34
CA LYS A 40 -6.71 1.80 4.12
C LYS A 40 -7.22 2.49 5.40
N PRO A 41 -8.31 3.28 5.33
CA PRO A 41 -8.79 4.10 6.44
C PRO A 41 -9.51 3.34 7.56
N TRP A 42 -9.62 2.01 7.49
CA TRP A 42 -10.37 1.20 8.46
C TRP A 42 -9.47 0.56 9.54
N PRO A 43 -9.99 0.26 10.75
CA PRO A 43 -9.18 -0.12 11.92
C PRO A 43 -8.37 -1.42 11.76
N ASP A 44 -8.86 -2.40 10.99
CA ASP A 44 -8.24 -3.71 10.76
C ASP A 44 -7.58 -3.82 9.36
N ALA A 45 -7.28 -2.67 8.75
CA ALA A 45 -6.62 -2.54 7.46
C ALA A 45 -5.41 -3.45 7.21
N GLU A 46 -4.64 -3.73 8.26
CA GLU A 46 -3.42 -4.53 8.21
C GLU A 46 -3.70 -6.00 7.85
N ARG A 47 -4.94 -6.47 7.98
CA ARG A 47 -5.35 -7.82 7.56
C ARG A 47 -5.50 -7.96 6.04
N TYR A 48 -5.60 -6.85 5.31
CA TYR A 48 -5.91 -6.84 3.88
C TYR A 48 -4.69 -6.37 3.09
N LEU A 49 -3.96 -7.32 2.51
CA LEU A 49 -2.73 -7.06 1.74
C LEU A 49 -2.99 -6.29 0.43
N HIS A 50 -4.18 -6.44 -0.15
CA HIS A 50 -4.56 -5.79 -1.40
C HIS A 50 -5.79 -4.92 -1.17
N ALA A 51 -5.69 -3.65 -1.54
CA ALA A 51 -6.79 -2.69 -1.45
C ALA A 51 -6.97 -1.95 -2.78
N MET A 52 -8.21 -1.70 -3.15
CA MET A 52 -8.58 -0.96 -4.35
C MET A 52 -9.63 0.09 -4.02
N THR A 53 -9.60 1.22 -4.72
CA THR A 53 -10.73 2.15 -4.76
C THR A 53 -11.89 1.53 -5.53
N VAL A 54 -13.10 1.97 -5.22
CA VAL A 54 -14.32 1.51 -5.87
C VAL A 54 -15.05 2.70 -6.50
N LYS A 55 -15.78 2.45 -7.59
CA LYS A 55 -16.65 3.42 -8.26
C LYS A 55 -17.98 2.78 -8.60
N ASP A 56 -18.94 3.62 -8.98
CA ASP A 56 -20.28 3.19 -9.42
C ASP A 56 -20.93 2.24 -8.40
N VAL A 57 -20.92 2.66 -7.13
CA VAL A 57 -21.52 1.90 -6.03
C VAL A 57 -23.04 1.95 -6.15
N GLU A 58 -23.66 0.78 -6.22
CA GLU A 58 -25.10 0.59 -6.24
C GLU A 58 -25.51 -0.26 -5.05
N PHE A 59 -26.67 0.06 -4.47
CA PHE A 59 -27.26 -0.67 -3.35
C PHE A 59 -28.51 -1.42 -3.80
N CYS A 60 -28.82 -2.50 -3.11
CA CYS A 60 -30.09 -3.21 -3.28
C CYS A 60 -30.69 -3.58 -1.91
N GLU A 61 -31.99 -3.89 -1.89
CA GLU A 61 -32.57 -4.61 -0.76
C GLU A 61 -31.84 -5.96 -0.61
N PRO A 62 -31.34 -6.30 0.58
CA PRO A 62 -30.52 -7.49 0.72
C PRO A 62 -31.29 -8.77 0.40
N PHE A 63 -30.67 -9.65 -0.39
CA PHE A 63 -31.22 -10.96 -0.69
C PHE A 63 -30.22 -12.08 -0.39
N GLU A 64 -30.75 -13.23 0.01
CA GLU A 64 -29.96 -14.41 0.40
C GLU A 64 -29.32 -15.10 -0.81
N LEU A 65 -28.09 -15.57 -0.64
CA LEU A 65 -27.36 -16.34 -1.66
C LEU A 65 -27.62 -17.85 -1.64
N THR A 66 -28.52 -18.32 -0.78
CA THR A 66 -28.86 -19.75 -0.63
C THR A 66 -29.31 -20.37 -1.96
N GLU A 67 -30.00 -19.61 -2.81
CA GLU A 67 -30.45 -20.05 -4.12
C GLU A 67 -29.30 -20.39 -5.10
N LEU A 68 -28.10 -19.87 -4.87
CA LEU A 68 -26.94 -20.15 -5.72
C LEU A 68 -26.38 -21.55 -5.53
N HIS A 69 -26.80 -22.27 -4.48
CA HIS A 69 -26.51 -23.70 -4.32
C HIS A 69 -27.05 -24.55 -5.49
N HIS A 70 -28.08 -24.09 -6.19
CA HIS A 70 -28.61 -24.77 -7.38
C HIS A 70 -27.60 -24.80 -8.52
N PHE A 71 -26.79 -23.76 -8.67
CA PHE A 71 -25.76 -23.66 -9.72
C PHE A 71 -24.43 -24.29 -9.27
N ASP A 72 -24.17 -24.29 -7.96
CA ASP A 72 -22.97 -24.86 -7.39
C ASP A 72 -23.19 -25.29 -5.92
N PRO A 73 -23.21 -26.60 -5.62
CA PRO A 73 -23.40 -27.10 -4.27
C PRO A 73 -22.36 -26.58 -3.25
N TYR A 74 -21.19 -26.12 -3.71
CA TYR A 74 -20.09 -25.64 -2.88
C TYR A 74 -19.97 -24.11 -2.88
N TRP A 75 -21.03 -23.39 -3.29
CA TRP A 75 -21.04 -21.93 -3.37
C TRP A 75 -20.56 -21.26 -2.07
N TYR A 76 -21.14 -21.64 -0.93
CA TYR A 76 -20.74 -21.10 0.37
C TYR A 76 -19.24 -21.28 0.65
N LEU A 77 -18.70 -22.49 0.46
CA LEU A 77 -17.28 -22.77 0.69
C LEU A 77 -16.36 -21.97 -0.23
N LYS A 78 -16.77 -21.70 -1.49
CA LYS A 78 -15.96 -20.92 -2.44
C LYS A 78 -15.74 -19.48 -1.99
N PHE A 79 -16.76 -18.84 -1.44
CA PHE A 79 -16.73 -17.40 -1.15
C PHE A 79 -16.42 -17.08 0.32
N VAL A 80 -16.54 -18.04 1.24
CA VAL A 80 -16.03 -17.89 2.62
C VAL A 80 -14.50 -17.87 2.66
N GLN A 81 -13.84 -18.54 1.71
CA GLN A 81 -12.37 -18.57 1.61
C GLN A 81 -11.75 -17.26 1.08
N GLY A 82 -12.56 -16.38 0.50
CA GLY A 82 -12.10 -15.13 -0.11
C GLY A 82 -12.87 -14.79 -1.39
N SER A 83 -12.52 -13.67 -2.02
CA SER A 83 -13.10 -13.27 -3.29
C SER A 83 -12.68 -14.23 -4.41
N LYS A 84 -13.66 -14.75 -5.16
CA LYS A 84 -13.44 -15.62 -6.33
C LYS A 84 -14.27 -15.11 -7.52
N PRO A 85 -13.82 -15.34 -8.76
CA PRO A 85 -14.62 -15.03 -9.93
C PRO A 85 -15.83 -15.97 -10.04
N ILE A 86 -16.98 -15.41 -10.44
CA ILE A 86 -18.19 -16.19 -10.76
C ILE A 86 -18.14 -16.51 -12.25
N ASN A 87 -17.83 -17.76 -12.60
CA ASN A 87 -17.66 -18.17 -14.00
C ASN A 87 -18.95 -18.73 -14.64
N SER A 88 -19.99 -19.00 -13.85
CA SER A 88 -21.27 -19.51 -14.37
C SER A 88 -22.12 -18.36 -14.91
N ASN A 89 -22.36 -18.36 -16.22
CA ASN A 89 -23.22 -17.37 -16.88
C ASN A 89 -24.66 -17.38 -16.32
N GLU A 90 -25.17 -18.55 -15.95
CA GLU A 90 -26.50 -18.71 -15.38
C GLU A 90 -26.59 -18.06 -13.99
N ALA A 91 -25.59 -18.31 -13.14
CA ALA A 91 -25.49 -17.68 -11.82
C ALA A 91 -25.32 -16.15 -11.92
N LEU A 92 -24.54 -15.68 -12.90
CA LEU A 92 -24.37 -14.25 -13.16
C LEU A 92 -25.68 -13.58 -13.61
N GLN A 93 -26.44 -14.22 -14.51
CA GLN A 93 -27.73 -13.69 -14.95
C GLN A 93 -28.74 -13.66 -13.81
N TYR A 94 -28.78 -14.72 -12.98
CA TYR A 94 -29.63 -14.78 -11.80
C TYR A 94 -29.30 -13.64 -10.82
N LEU A 95 -28.01 -13.49 -10.47
CA LEU A 95 -27.53 -12.43 -9.59
C LEU A 95 -27.85 -11.04 -10.12
N LYS A 96 -27.56 -10.81 -11.39
CA LYS A 96 -27.82 -9.53 -12.05
C LYS A 96 -29.32 -9.20 -12.04
N GLY A 97 -30.17 -10.16 -12.41
CA GLY A 97 -31.62 -9.98 -12.45
C GLY A 97 -32.23 -9.69 -11.08
N HIS A 98 -31.81 -10.42 -10.03
CA HIS A 98 -32.25 -10.15 -8.66
C HIS A 98 -31.75 -8.81 -8.13
N PHE A 99 -30.49 -8.46 -8.41
CA PHE A 99 -29.95 -7.19 -7.97
C PHE A 99 -30.68 -6.02 -8.65
N GLU A 100 -30.92 -6.10 -9.96
CA GLU A 100 -31.58 -5.06 -10.75
C GLU A 100 -33.05 -4.85 -10.37
N SER A 101 -33.76 -5.90 -9.93
CA SER A 101 -35.14 -5.79 -9.46
C SER A 101 -35.27 -5.21 -8.05
N ALA A 102 -34.18 -5.20 -7.28
CA ALA A 102 -34.15 -4.81 -5.88
C ALA A 102 -33.33 -3.54 -5.61
N ILE A 103 -32.96 -2.75 -6.65
CA ILE A 103 -32.11 -1.56 -6.50
C ILE A 103 -32.74 -0.55 -5.53
N THR A 104 -31.92 -0.07 -4.59
CA THR A 104 -32.29 0.97 -3.63
C THR A 104 -31.30 2.14 -3.71
N LYS A 105 -31.72 3.29 -3.18
CA LYS A 105 -30.86 4.48 -3.07
C LYS A 105 -29.97 4.45 -1.83
N ASP A 106 -30.45 3.81 -0.78
CA ASP A 106 -29.85 3.86 0.54
C ASP A 106 -29.16 2.53 0.88
N LEU A 107 -28.02 2.64 1.56
CA LEU A 107 -27.31 1.50 2.13
C LEU A 107 -28.20 0.81 3.17
N TYR A 108 -28.37 -0.49 3.02
CA TYR A 108 -29.05 -1.28 4.04
C TYR A 108 -28.16 -1.45 5.27
N HIS A 109 -28.67 -1.06 6.43
CA HIS A 109 -28.03 -1.30 7.71
C HIS A 109 -28.57 -2.61 8.29
N PHE A 110 -27.74 -3.65 8.27
CA PHE A 110 -28.04 -4.87 9.00
C PHE A 110 -28.14 -4.52 10.49
N VAL A 111 -29.28 -4.84 11.10
CA VAL A 111 -29.46 -4.67 12.55
C VAL A 111 -28.50 -5.64 13.23
N ASP A 112 -27.69 -5.13 14.15
CA ASP A 112 -26.89 -5.93 15.07
C ASP A 112 -27.84 -6.82 15.86
N MET A 113 -28.06 -8.04 15.38
CA MET A 113 -28.57 -9.07 16.25
C MET A 113 -27.45 -9.36 17.23
N GLU A 114 -27.73 -9.26 18.54
CA GLU A 114 -26.83 -9.75 19.56
C GLU A 114 -26.33 -11.12 19.08
N GLU A 115 -25.03 -11.21 18.76
CA GLU A 115 -24.41 -12.48 18.47
C GLU A 115 -24.62 -13.33 19.72
N GLU A 116 -25.60 -14.23 19.70
CA GLU A 116 -25.47 -15.44 20.49
C GLU A 116 -24.16 -16.05 20.02
N ALA A 117 -23.10 -15.79 20.79
CA ALA A 117 -21.77 -16.32 20.57
C ALA A 117 -21.82 -17.83 20.80
N THR A 118 -22.48 -18.58 19.92
CA THR A 118 -22.04 -19.91 19.63
C THR A 118 -20.69 -19.75 18.96
N GLU A 119 -19.62 -20.12 19.67
CA GLU A 119 -18.31 -20.39 19.11
C GLU A 119 -18.45 -21.47 18.02
N GLU A 120 -18.96 -21.08 16.85
CA GLU A 120 -19.00 -21.95 15.69
C GLU A 120 -17.58 -21.97 15.15
N GLN A 121 -16.88 -23.06 15.44
CA GLN A 121 -15.62 -23.38 14.79
C GLN A 121 -15.84 -23.29 13.27
N PRO A 122 -14.91 -22.68 12.52
CA PRO A 122 -14.97 -22.74 11.06
C PRO A 122 -15.12 -24.21 10.65
N GLU A 123 -16.07 -24.53 9.76
CA GLU A 123 -16.24 -25.89 9.24
C GLU A 123 -14.94 -26.32 8.55
N THR A 124 -14.03 -26.91 9.31
CA THR A 124 -12.79 -27.49 8.81
C THR A 124 -13.11 -28.88 8.28
N ILE A 125 -12.84 -29.08 6.99
CA ILE A 125 -12.94 -30.41 6.39
C ILE A 125 -11.74 -31.22 6.88
N GLU A 126 -11.93 -32.02 7.92
CA GLU A 126 -10.88 -32.86 8.50
C GLU A 126 -10.68 -34.18 7.74
N ASP A 127 -11.68 -34.64 6.98
CA ASP A 127 -11.59 -35.90 6.21
C ASP A 127 -10.90 -35.67 4.85
N GLU A 128 -9.72 -36.27 4.69
CA GLU A 128 -8.93 -36.25 3.45
C GLU A 128 -9.70 -36.78 2.22
N LYS A 129 -10.57 -37.79 2.39
CA LYS A 129 -11.35 -38.35 1.28
C LYS A 129 -12.44 -37.39 0.81
N GLU A 130 -13.04 -36.67 1.76
CA GLU A 130 -14.03 -35.65 1.48
C GLU A 130 -13.37 -34.44 0.81
N ALA A 131 -12.24 -33.96 1.34
CA ALA A 131 -11.43 -32.90 0.74
C ALA A 131 -11.02 -33.25 -0.70
N ALA A 132 -10.53 -34.47 -0.95
CA ALA A 132 -10.14 -34.91 -2.28
C ALA A 132 -11.33 -34.97 -3.26
N LYS A 133 -12.52 -35.36 -2.78
CA LYS A 133 -13.75 -35.38 -3.58
C LYS A 133 -14.22 -33.97 -3.94
N ILE A 134 -14.09 -33.03 -3.01
CA ILE A 134 -14.43 -31.61 -3.21
C ILE A 134 -13.47 -30.97 -4.21
N ILE A 135 -12.15 -31.14 -4.04
CA ILE A 135 -11.13 -30.62 -4.96
C ILE A 135 -11.29 -31.21 -6.37
N ARG A 136 -11.66 -32.49 -6.50
CA ARG A 136 -11.95 -33.08 -7.82
C ARG A 136 -13.16 -32.47 -8.52
N LYS A 137 -14.19 -32.06 -7.77
CA LYS A 137 -15.41 -31.46 -8.31
C LYS A 137 -15.26 -29.95 -8.58
N SER A 138 -14.44 -29.27 -7.78
CA SER A 138 -14.15 -27.84 -7.89
C SER A 138 -12.64 -27.62 -7.71
N PRO A 139 -11.81 -27.85 -8.75
CA PRO A 139 -10.34 -27.73 -8.68
C PRO A 139 -9.84 -26.38 -8.17
N GLU A 140 -10.59 -25.30 -8.39
CA GLU A 140 -10.36 -23.94 -7.90
C GLU A 140 -10.46 -23.76 -6.38
N LEU A 141 -10.88 -24.79 -5.66
CA LEU A 141 -10.77 -24.87 -4.19
C LEU A 141 -9.39 -25.37 -3.74
N GLY A 142 -8.62 -26.02 -4.63
CA GLY A 142 -7.27 -26.51 -4.34
C GLY A 142 -6.22 -25.41 -4.47
N VAL A 143 -5.19 -25.46 -3.61
CA VAL A 143 -4.02 -24.58 -3.71
C VAL A 143 -3.01 -25.19 -4.68
N SER A 144 -2.70 -24.48 -5.77
CA SER A 144 -1.67 -24.89 -6.73
C SER A 144 -0.32 -24.28 -6.36
N ILE A 145 0.69 -25.11 -6.09
CA ILE A 145 2.05 -24.65 -5.75
C ILE A 145 2.84 -24.42 -7.04
N MET A 146 3.26 -23.18 -7.29
CA MET A 146 4.04 -22.80 -8.48
C MET A 146 5.53 -23.17 -8.38
N GLY A 147 6.06 -23.27 -7.15
CA GLY A 147 7.45 -23.59 -6.89
C GLY A 147 7.84 -23.28 -5.45
N THR A 148 9.05 -23.69 -5.07
CA THR A 148 9.63 -23.45 -3.75
C THR A 148 10.78 -22.44 -3.83
N PHE A 149 10.90 -21.60 -2.81
CA PHE A 149 11.89 -20.54 -2.73
C PHE A 149 12.58 -20.57 -1.37
N GLN A 150 13.86 -20.22 -1.32
CA GLN A 150 14.60 -19.95 -0.09
C GLN A 150 14.86 -18.46 0.05
N THR A 151 14.74 -17.91 1.25
CA THR A 151 15.15 -16.53 1.52
C THR A 151 16.67 -16.43 1.54
N VAL A 152 17.22 -15.49 0.78
CA VAL A 152 18.63 -15.11 0.77
C VAL A 152 18.75 -13.71 1.38
N ARG A 153 19.85 -13.43 2.07
CA ARG A 153 20.08 -12.11 2.67
C ARG A 153 20.61 -11.13 1.63
N PHE A 154 20.21 -9.87 1.78
CA PHE A 154 20.90 -8.77 1.11
C PHE A 154 22.29 -8.58 1.73
N ALA A 155 23.24 -8.07 0.94
CA ALA A 155 24.58 -7.78 1.47
C ALA A 155 24.53 -6.62 2.48
N ASN A 156 23.86 -5.53 2.11
CA ASN A 156 23.55 -4.35 2.92
C ASN A 156 22.52 -3.48 2.15
N GLU A 157 22.33 -2.23 2.53
CA GLU A 157 21.43 -1.27 1.87
C GLU A 157 21.96 -0.87 0.48
N SER A 158 23.24 -0.48 0.39
CA SER A 158 23.81 0.28 -0.73
C SER A 158 24.61 -0.54 -1.76
N ASP A 159 24.81 -1.84 -1.50
CA ASP A 159 25.60 -2.72 -2.38
C ASP A 159 25.08 -2.69 -3.83
N LYS A 160 25.99 -2.59 -4.80
CA LYS A 160 25.62 -2.35 -6.20
C LYS A 160 24.95 -3.54 -6.89
N ILE A 161 25.06 -4.74 -6.32
CA ILE A 161 24.55 -5.98 -6.91
C ILE A 161 23.46 -6.59 -6.03
N LYS A 162 23.71 -6.70 -4.73
CA LYS A 162 22.84 -7.33 -3.72
C LYS A 162 22.38 -6.33 -2.64
N GLY A 163 22.37 -5.04 -2.95
CA GLY A 163 21.88 -3.99 -2.05
C GLY A 163 20.37 -3.85 -2.10
N LEU A 164 19.73 -3.73 -0.94
CA LEU A 164 18.28 -3.56 -0.83
C LEU A 164 17.80 -2.29 -1.56
N GLU A 165 18.42 -1.13 -1.30
CA GLU A 165 18.08 0.15 -1.95
C GLU A 165 18.18 0.03 -3.47
N VAL A 166 19.31 -0.50 -3.96
CA VAL A 166 19.60 -0.59 -5.40
C VAL A 166 18.59 -1.48 -6.12
N LEU A 167 18.27 -2.64 -5.55
CA LEU A 167 17.33 -3.59 -6.14
C LEU A 167 15.89 -3.09 -6.05
N VAL A 168 15.50 -2.48 -4.92
CA VAL A 168 14.15 -1.94 -4.77
C VAL A 168 13.93 -0.77 -5.70
N ASN A 169 14.84 0.21 -5.77
CA ASN A 169 14.70 1.35 -6.67
C ASN A 169 14.60 0.92 -8.15
N ARG A 170 15.41 -0.06 -8.57
CA ARG A 170 15.37 -0.58 -9.95
C ARG A 170 14.03 -1.24 -10.30
N HIS A 171 13.37 -1.85 -9.32
CA HIS A 171 12.15 -2.64 -9.54
C HIS A 171 10.91 -2.05 -8.84
N PHE A 172 10.97 -0.78 -8.41
CA PHE A 172 10.01 -0.18 -7.49
C PHE A 172 8.55 -0.39 -7.93
N TYR A 173 8.21 0.02 -9.16
CA TYR A 173 6.84 -0.09 -9.70
C TYR A 173 6.37 -1.53 -9.94
N HIS A 174 7.27 -2.50 -10.03
CA HIS A 174 6.91 -3.92 -10.11
C HIS A 174 6.71 -4.53 -8.72
N LEU A 175 7.46 -4.04 -7.73
CA LEU A 175 7.36 -4.49 -6.34
C LEU A 175 6.09 -3.97 -5.67
N PHE A 176 5.78 -2.68 -5.89
CA PHE A 176 4.69 -1.95 -5.24
C PHE A 176 3.60 -1.52 -6.23
N PRO A 177 2.66 -2.41 -6.60
CA PRO A 177 1.61 -2.11 -7.58
C PRO A 177 0.65 -1.00 -7.13
N GLN A 178 0.54 -0.75 -5.82
CA GLN A 178 -0.21 0.37 -5.26
C GLN A 178 0.37 1.73 -5.66
N PHE A 179 1.66 1.77 -6.02
CA PHE A 179 2.32 2.97 -6.54
C PHE A 179 2.38 2.89 -8.06
N LEU A 180 1.27 3.20 -8.72
CA LEU A 180 1.23 3.24 -10.18
C LEU A 180 2.09 4.40 -10.71
N GLU A 181 2.91 4.14 -11.71
CA GLU A 181 3.81 5.16 -12.28
C GLU A 181 3.06 6.40 -12.78
N LYS A 182 1.84 6.22 -13.30
CA LYS A 182 0.98 7.34 -13.74
C LYS A 182 0.56 8.28 -12.60
N ASN A 183 0.48 7.78 -11.37
CA ASN A 183 -0.03 8.49 -10.19
C ASN A 183 1.07 8.72 -9.15
N THR A 184 2.31 8.34 -9.44
CA THR A 184 3.42 8.47 -8.49
C THR A 184 4.70 8.91 -9.18
N LEU A 185 5.61 9.51 -8.43
CA LEU A 185 6.91 9.96 -8.92
C LEU A 185 7.95 9.66 -7.86
N LEU A 186 8.85 8.72 -8.15
CA LEU A 186 9.98 8.37 -7.28
C LEU A 186 11.21 9.18 -7.70
N ILE A 187 11.82 9.87 -6.73
CA ILE A 187 13.11 10.55 -6.84
C ILE A 187 14.12 9.77 -5.99
N PRO A 188 14.91 8.86 -6.58
CA PRO A 188 15.82 7.98 -5.84
C PRO A 188 17.15 8.66 -5.45
N GLU A 189 17.21 9.99 -5.43
CA GLU A 189 18.44 10.76 -5.21
C GLU A 189 18.54 11.32 -3.80
N ASN A 190 19.12 10.55 -2.89
CA ASN A 190 19.30 10.91 -1.48
C ASN A 190 20.02 12.26 -1.28
N ARG A 191 21.08 12.54 -2.04
CA ARG A 191 21.92 13.74 -1.83
C ARG A 191 21.21 15.07 -2.06
N LEU A 192 20.08 15.10 -2.76
CA LEU A 192 19.32 16.33 -2.98
C LEU A 192 18.67 16.79 -1.67
N PHE A 193 18.16 15.88 -0.84
CA PHE A 193 17.20 16.21 0.22
C PHE A 193 17.81 16.21 1.63
N LYS A 194 18.84 17.01 1.87
CA LYS A 194 19.39 17.20 3.23
C LYS A 194 18.52 18.14 4.06
N THR A 195 18.09 17.72 5.27
CA THR A 195 17.42 18.62 6.23
C THR A 195 18.43 19.57 6.89
N GLU A 196 18.01 20.80 7.19
CA GLU A 196 18.85 21.71 7.98
C GLU A 196 18.88 21.23 9.44
N GLY A 197 20.08 20.89 9.95
CA GLY A 197 20.25 20.54 11.35
C GLY A 197 19.91 21.70 12.29
N ILE A 198 19.44 21.38 13.50
CA ILE A 198 19.09 22.36 14.54
C ILE A 198 20.33 23.20 14.89
N LYS A 199 20.17 24.53 14.91
CA LYS A 199 21.21 25.47 15.34
C LYS A 199 21.13 25.66 16.85
N HIS A 200 22.21 25.38 17.58
CA HIS A 200 22.33 25.75 18.99
C HIS A 200 23.44 26.78 19.15
N LYS A 201 23.13 27.97 19.69
CA LYS A 201 24.07 29.08 19.91
C LYS A 201 24.91 29.45 18.67
N GLY A 202 24.29 29.49 17.49
CA GLY A 202 24.95 29.90 16.24
C GLY A 202 25.71 28.80 15.51
N ASN A 203 25.97 27.65 16.15
CA ASN A 203 26.58 26.49 15.50
C ASN A 203 25.51 25.52 15.00
N LYS A 204 25.60 25.11 13.72
CA LYS A 204 24.81 23.99 13.18
C LYS A 204 25.30 22.71 13.84
N ILE A 205 24.43 22.00 14.56
CA ILE A 205 24.74 20.66 15.06
C ILE A 205 24.63 19.71 13.86
N SER A 206 25.76 19.37 13.25
CA SER A 206 25.84 18.54 12.03
C SER A 206 25.29 17.13 12.21
N GLU A 207 25.23 16.64 13.46
CA GLU A 207 24.74 15.30 13.82
C GLU A 207 23.20 15.16 13.72
N ILE A 208 22.47 16.25 13.46
CA ILE A 208 21.00 16.26 13.39
C ILE A 208 20.48 16.34 11.95
N SER A 209 21.33 16.64 10.95
CA SER A 209 20.88 16.65 9.56
C SER A 209 20.63 15.23 9.06
N THR A 210 19.42 14.95 8.63
CA THR A 210 19.02 13.69 8.01
C THR A 210 18.89 13.86 6.50
N ILE A 211 19.13 12.76 5.80
CA ILE A 211 19.00 12.64 4.36
C ILE A 211 18.10 11.42 4.15
N PRO A 212 16.88 11.56 3.59
CA PRO A 212 16.11 10.40 3.19
C PRO A 212 16.79 9.76 1.98
N ASP A 213 16.62 8.45 1.83
CA ASP A 213 17.21 7.75 0.70
C ASP A 213 16.49 8.05 -0.62
N ALA A 214 15.17 8.22 -0.56
CA ALA A 214 14.37 8.64 -1.69
C ALA A 214 13.15 9.47 -1.28
N LEU A 215 12.59 10.18 -2.25
CA LEU A 215 11.34 10.92 -2.11
C LEU A 215 10.32 10.39 -3.11
N LEU A 216 9.15 9.99 -2.62
CA LEU A 216 8.04 9.50 -3.44
C LEU A 216 6.87 10.48 -3.32
N ILE A 217 6.46 11.04 -4.45
CA ILE A 217 5.27 11.89 -4.55
C ILE A 217 4.12 11.01 -5.04
N VAL A 218 3.01 10.99 -4.31
CA VAL A 218 1.80 10.24 -4.68
C VAL A 218 0.69 11.23 -4.99
N PHE A 219 0.01 11.04 -6.13
CA PHE A 219 -1.14 11.83 -6.56
C PHE A 219 -2.44 11.05 -6.38
N ASN A 220 -3.39 11.67 -5.69
CA ASN A 220 -4.75 11.18 -5.56
C ASN A 220 -5.74 12.34 -5.69
N ARG A 221 -6.41 12.42 -6.84
CA ARG A 221 -7.39 13.48 -7.14
C ARG A 221 -8.51 13.59 -6.09
N SER A 222 -8.92 12.48 -5.51
CA SER A 222 -10.06 12.41 -4.58
C SER A 222 -9.68 12.72 -3.13
N ALA A 223 -8.39 12.87 -2.84
CA ALA A 223 -7.92 13.23 -1.50
C ALA A 223 -8.12 14.72 -1.22
N LYS A 224 -8.33 15.07 0.06
CA LYS A 224 -8.40 16.47 0.52
C LYS A 224 -7.14 17.25 0.12
N TYR A 225 -5.98 16.60 0.23
CA TYR A 225 -4.70 17.08 -0.24
C TYR A 225 -4.27 16.16 -1.39
N PRO A 226 -4.32 16.61 -2.66
CA PRO A 226 -4.14 15.72 -3.80
C PRO A 226 -2.74 15.17 -3.98
N LEU A 227 -1.73 15.81 -3.38
CA LEU A 227 -0.36 15.32 -3.34
C LEU A 227 -0.02 14.87 -1.91
N GLN A 228 0.65 13.73 -1.82
CA GLN A 228 1.27 13.23 -0.59
C GLN A 228 2.78 13.11 -0.81
N ILE A 229 3.56 13.64 0.13
CA ILE A 229 5.01 13.47 0.16
C ILE A 229 5.35 12.28 1.05
N ASN A 230 6.03 11.29 0.48
CA ASN A 230 6.52 10.11 1.18
C ASN A 230 8.04 10.16 1.23
N LEU A 231 8.63 10.19 2.42
CA LEU A 231 10.08 10.02 2.58
C LEU A 231 10.37 8.55 2.73
N VAL A 232 11.15 8.01 1.79
CA VAL A 232 11.51 6.61 1.75
C VAL A 232 12.86 6.42 2.41
N GLU A 233 12.89 5.50 3.36
CA GLU A 233 14.11 5.05 4.03
C GLU A 233 14.31 3.56 3.74
N TYR A 234 15.50 3.20 3.28
CA TYR A 234 15.89 1.82 3.01
C TYR A 234 16.80 1.33 4.12
N GLU A 235 16.34 0.33 4.87
CA GLU A 235 17.13 -0.24 5.97
C GLU A 235 17.34 -1.74 5.76
N CYS A 236 18.50 -2.24 6.18
CA CYS A 236 18.84 -3.64 5.98
C CYS A 236 19.62 -4.20 7.18
N TYR A 237 19.11 -5.28 7.76
CA TYR A 237 19.94 -6.07 8.68
C TYR A 237 21.04 -6.80 7.91
N GLY A 238 20.67 -7.36 6.74
CA GLY A 238 21.59 -7.93 5.77
C GLY A 238 22.45 -9.06 6.33
N GLU A 239 23.64 -9.22 5.77
CA GLU A 239 24.61 -10.22 6.24
C GLU A 239 25.30 -9.82 7.56
N GLY A 240 25.24 -8.54 7.94
CA GLY A 240 25.99 -7.99 9.07
C GLY A 240 25.31 -8.09 10.43
N LYS A 241 23.97 -8.13 10.50
CA LYS A 241 23.21 -8.08 11.76
C LYS A 241 22.36 -9.34 11.93
N LEU A 242 22.92 -10.37 12.57
CA LEU A 242 22.33 -11.71 12.55
C LEU A 242 21.54 -12.04 13.82
N ARG A 243 21.97 -11.52 14.97
CA ARG A 243 21.36 -11.85 16.26
C ARG A 243 20.18 -10.93 16.53
N SER A 244 19.13 -11.45 17.17
CA SER A 244 17.96 -10.65 17.55
C SER A 244 18.31 -9.44 18.42
N SER A 245 19.35 -9.54 19.26
CA SER A 245 19.85 -8.42 20.06
C SER A 245 20.49 -7.31 19.21
N GLU A 246 21.24 -7.66 18.17
CA GLU A 246 21.85 -6.71 17.24
C GLU A 246 20.77 -6.01 16.41
N LYS A 247 19.80 -6.77 15.90
CA LYS A 247 18.65 -6.24 15.17
C LYS A 247 17.82 -5.28 16.02
N SER A 248 17.50 -5.69 17.25
CA SER A 248 16.75 -4.86 18.20
C SER A 248 17.52 -3.59 18.58
N ASN A 249 18.82 -3.70 18.84
CA ASN A 249 19.66 -2.54 19.13
C ASN A 249 19.71 -1.58 17.93
N TYR A 250 19.93 -2.10 16.72
CA TYR A 250 19.96 -1.28 15.51
C TYR A 250 18.62 -0.59 15.23
N LEU A 251 17.50 -1.31 15.39
CA LEU A 251 16.16 -0.74 15.27
C LEU A 251 15.96 0.45 16.22
N ASN A 252 16.30 0.26 17.50
CA ASN A 252 16.02 1.25 18.55
C ASN A 252 17.01 2.43 18.56
N THR A 253 18.26 2.22 18.11
CA THR A 253 19.32 3.25 18.17
C THR A 253 19.58 3.93 16.84
N HIS A 254 19.22 3.31 15.72
CA HIS A 254 19.42 3.84 14.37
C HIS A 254 18.10 4.15 13.68
N ILE A 255 17.34 3.11 13.34
CA ILE A 255 16.16 3.20 12.47
C ILE A 255 15.11 4.12 13.09
N ILE A 256 14.63 3.83 14.31
CA ILE A 256 13.58 4.63 14.95
C ILE A 256 13.99 6.10 15.11
N PRO A 257 15.17 6.43 15.66
CA PRO A 257 15.64 7.81 15.72
C PRO A 257 15.70 8.52 14.36
N GLN A 258 16.09 7.83 13.29
CA GLN A 258 16.13 8.40 11.94
C GLN A 258 14.74 8.73 11.41
N LEU A 259 13.80 7.80 11.52
CA LEU A 259 12.40 8.01 11.11
C LEU A 259 11.75 9.15 11.92
N MET A 260 12.04 9.23 13.22
CA MET A 260 11.59 10.34 14.07
C MET A 260 12.15 11.70 13.61
N ARG A 261 13.41 11.75 13.17
CA ARG A 261 14.00 12.98 12.62
C ARG A 261 13.30 13.43 11.35
N PHE A 262 12.90 12.50 10.47
CA PHE A 262 12.08 12.83 9.30
C PHE A 262 10.71 13.39 9.68
N ALA A 263 9.98 12.68 10.54
CA ALA A 263 8.66 13.12 10.99
C ALA A 263 8.72 14.48 11.70
N SER A 264 9.73 14.69 12.56
CA SER A 264 9.86 15.94 13.32
C SER A 264 10.20 17.15 12.44
N SER A 265 11.02 16.99 11.39
CA SER A 265 11.49 18.08 10.52
C SER A 265 10.34 18.91 9.90
N PHE A 266 9.21 18.27 9.61
CA PHE A 266 8.03 18.92 9.02
C PHE A 266 6.86 19.10 10.00
N SER A 267 7.06 18.71 11.27
CA SER A 267 6.05 18.82 12.32
C SER A 267 6.01 20.19 13.01
N ILE A 268 4.97 20.42 13.81
CA ILE A 268 4.82 21.61 14.66
C ILE A 268 5.86 21.70 15.79
N ILE A 269 6.57 20.62 16.10
CA ILE A 269 7.63 20.59 17.12
C ILE A 269 8.87 21.36 16.63
N THR A 270 9.10 21.39 15.32
CA THR A 270 10.16 22.20 14.71
C THR A 270 9.74 23.66 14.62
N ASP A 271 10.66 24.58 14.92
CA ASP A 271 10.49 26.02 14.78
C ASP A 271 9.94 26.39 13.40
N GLU A 272 8.93 27.27 13.36
CA GLU A 272 8.20 27.61 12.13
C GLU A 272 9.12 28.12 11.04
N LYS A 273 10.06 29.02 11.36
CA LYS A 273 10.98 29.57 10.36
C LYS A 273 11.86 28.49 9.77
N THR A 274 12.38 27.59 10.60
CA THR A 274 13.23 26.47 10.18
C THR A 274 12.45 25.48 9.32
N ARG A 275 11.22 25.16 9.72
CA ARG A 275 10.31 24.29 8.96
C ARG A 275 9.98 24.88 7.60
N GLU A 276 9.51 26.12 7.54
CA GLU A 276 9.12 26.77 6.28
C GLU A 276 10.30 26.95 5.32
N THR A 277 11.49 27.25 5.86
CA THR A 277 12.73 27.28 5.04
C THR A 277 13.06 25.89 4.48
N SER A 278 12.86 24.83 5.26
CA SER A 278 13.12 23.46 4.82
C SER A 278 12.12 23.02 3.74
N ILE A 279 10.83 23.34 3.91
CA ILE A 279 9.77 23.07 2.92
C ILE A 279 10.06 23.80 1.62
N ALA A 280 10.37 25.10 1.66
CA ALA A 280 10.69 25.89 0.47
C ALA A 280 11.91 25.30 -0.27
N ASN A 281 13.01 25.05 0.45
CA ASN A 281 14.23 24.47 -0.11
C ASN A 281 13.98 23.10 -0.78
N TRP A 282 13.18 22.23 -0.14
CA TRP A 282 12.86 20.92 -0.71
C TRP A 282 11.92 21.02 -1.90
N THR A 283 10.98 21.95 -1.86
CA THR A 283 10.09 22.23 -3.00
C THR A 283 10.89 22.72 -4.20
N ASP A 284 11.82 23.66 -4.00
CA ASP A 284 12.73 24.16 -5.05
C ASP A 284 13.55 23.01 -5.64
N LYS A 285 14.10 22.14 -4.81
CA LYS A 285 14.88 20.97 -5.28
C LYS A 285 14.06 19.97 -6.07
N ILE A 286 12.79 19.76 -5.70
CA ILE A 286 11.88 18.92 -6.49
C ILE A 286 11.66 19.57 -7.85
N ILE A 287 11.40 20.89 -7.90
CA ILE A 287 11.20 21.62 -9.15
C ILE A 287 12.46 21.59 -10.02
N ASP A 288 13.64 21.82 -9.44
CA ASP A 288 14.93 21.74 -10.13
C ASP A 288 15.16 20.35 -10.71
N PHE A 289 14.83 19.29 -9.95
CA PHE A 289 14.91 17.92 -10.43
C PHE A 289 13.96 17.70 -11.63
N LEU A 290 12.71 18.16 -11.55
CA LEU A 290 11.75 18.04 -12.64
C LEU A 290 12.20 18.77 -13.91
N ASN A 291 12.81 19.95 -13.75
CA ASN A 291 13.33 20.78 -14.83
C ASN A 291 14.69 20.29 -15.39
N ALA A 292 15.34 19.34 -14.72
CA ALA A 292 16.62 18.81 -15.16
C ALA A 292 16.50 18.01 -16.47
N LYS A 293 17.54 18.08 -17.30
CA LYS A 293 17.61 17.34 -18.57
C LYS A 293 17.50 15.83 -18.32
N GLY A 294 16.57 15.17 -18.99
CA GLY A 294 16.28 13.74 -18.82
C GLY A 294 15.07 13.43 -17.93
N ASN A 295 14.48 14.45 -17.29
CA ASN A 295 13.28 14.32 -16.44
C ASN A 295 12.02 14.91 -17.07
N GLU A 296 12.00 15.12 -18.40
CA GLU A 296 10.90 15.77 -19.11
C GLU A 296 9.57 15.00 -18.94
N ALA A 297 9.63 13.66 -18.88
CA ALA A 297 8.46 12.82 -18.61
C ALA A 297 7.90 13.02 -17.19
N ASN A 298 8.77 13.23 -16.21
CA ASN A 298 8.39 13.49 -14.82
C ASN A 298 7.74 14.89 -14.68
N LEU A 299 8.30 15.90 -15.33
CA LEU A 299 7.70 17.24 -15.40
C LEU A 299 6.32 17.19 -16.08
N GLN A 300 6.20 16.50 -17.21
CA GLN A 300 4.93 16.37 -17.91
C GLN A 300 3.87 15.69 -17.03
N ARG A 301 4.25 14.65 -16.29
CA ARG A 301 3.38 13.96 -15.32
C ARG A 301 2.83 14.90 -14.26
N MET A 302 3.68 15.73 -13.65
CA MET A 302 3.27 16.74 -12.67
C MET A 302 2.33 17.79 -13.29
N ILE A 303 2.61 18.22 -14.52
CA ILE A 303 1.74 19.14 -15.27
C ILE A 303 0.36 18.52 -15.50
N ASP A 304 0.30 17.25 -15.90
CA ASP A 304 -0.95 16.53 -16.14
C ASP A 304 -1.77 16.43 -14.85
N TRP A 305 -1.14 16.14 -13.71
CA TRP A 305 -1.81 16.14 -12.41
C TRP A 305 -2.41 17.51 -12.06
N VAL A 306 -1.66 18.60 -12.27
CA VAL A 306 -2.16 19.96 -12.03
C VAL A 306 -3.33 20.29 -12.97
N LYS A 307 -3.26 19.91 -14.24
CA LYS A 307 -4.35 20.12 -15.20
C LYS A 307 -5.60 19.30 -14.85
N LEU A 308 -5.44 18.11 -14.28
CA LEU A 308 -6.56 17.30 -13.77
C LEU A 308 -7.27 17.97 -12.58
N LEU A 309 -6.52 18.66 -11.72
CA LEU A 309 -7.07 19.40 -10.58
C LEU A 309 -7.65 20.76 -10.99
N LYS A 310 -7.00 21.43 -11.95
CA LYS A 310 -7.35 22.79 -12.40
C LYS A 310 -7.24 22.88 -13.94
N PRO A 311 -8.29 22.48 -14.67
CA PRO A 311 -8.25 22.42 -16.14
C PRO A 311 -7.95 23.76 -16.83
N ASP A 312 -8.39 24.87 -16.23
CA ASP A 312 -8.26 26.22 -16.80
C ASP A 312 -6.95 26.94 -16.42
N VAL A 313 -5.97 26.20 -15.87
CA VAL A 313 -4.68 26.78 -15.50
C VAL A 313 -3.90 27.22 -16.76
N ARG A 314 -3.40 28.46 -16.76
CA ARG A 314 -2.54 28.97 -17.84
C ARG A 314 -1.17 28.33 -17.73
N GLU A 315 -0.53 28.01 -18.87
CA GLU A 315 0.79 27.36 -18.90
C GLU A 315 1.84 28.10 -18.07
N ARG A 316 1.89 29.43 -18.20
CA ARG A 316 2.78 30.32 -17.43
C ARG A 316 2.59 30.28 -15.91
N SER A 317 1.55 29.61 -15.42
CA SER A 317 1.23 29.49 -14.00
C SER A 317 1.36 28.05 -13.48
N LEU A 318 1.69 27.08 -14.35
CA LEU A 318 1.80 25.68 -13.96
C LEU A 318 2.84 25.46 -12.87
N GLU A 319 4.05 25.99 -13.04
CA GLU A 319 5.14 25.82 -12.07
C GLU A 319 4.78 26.37 -10.69
N ARG A 320 4.14 27.55 -10.64
CA ARG A 320 3.63 28.12 -9.38
C ARG A 320 2.55 27.27 -8.73
N GLU A 321 1.68 26.63 -9.52
CA GLU A 321 0.68 25.72 -8.97
C GLU A 321 1.31 24.41 -8.48
N ILE A 322 2.33 23.89 -9.18
CA ILE A 322 3.13 22.74 -8.71
C ILE A 322 3.77 23.06 -7.36
N GLU A 323 4.48 24.19 -7.26
CA GLU A 323 5.10 24.68 -6.03
C GLU A 323 4.09 24.77 -4.88
N ARG A 324 2.91 25.34 -5.15
CA ARG A 324 1.81 25.44 -4.17
C ARG A 324 1.34 24.08 -3.68
N TYR A 325 1.04 23.14 -4.60
CA TYR A 325 0.58 21.80 -4.21
C TYR A 325 1.64 21.01 -3.45
N LEU A 326 2.92 21.15 -3.80
CA LEU A 326 4.03 20.53 -3.07
C LEU A 326 4.15 21.09 -1.66
N THR A 327 4.10 22.42 -1.52
CA THR A 327 4.15 23.11 -0.22
C THR A 327 2.97 22.68 0.67
N ASP A 328 1.76 22.63 0.11
CA ASP A 328 0.56 22.21 0.83
C ASP A 328 0.66 20.74 1.28
N ALA A 329 1.27 19.88 0.45
CA ALA A 329 1.52 18.47 0.78
C ALA A 329 2.48 18.32 1.96
N PHE A 330 3.61 19.03 2.00
CA PHE A 330 4.50 19.01 3.16
C PHE A 330 3.81 19.45 4.47
N ARG A 331 2.88 20.40 4.39
CA ARG A 331 2.14 20.91 5.56
C ARG A 331 1.00 20.00 6.01
N SER A 332 0.56 19.07 5.17
CA SER A 332 -0.76 18.45 5.37
C SER A 332 -0.88 16.97 5.02
N SER A 333 -0.03 16.45 4.15
CA SER A 333 -0.03 15.06 3.70
C SER A 333 1.41 14.57 3.55
N PHE A 334 2.01 14.27 4.71
CA PHE A 334 3.38 13.79 4.82
C PHE A 334 3.40 12.40 5.44
N ARG A 335 4.19 11.51 4.84
CA ARG A 335 4.34 10.12 5.28
C ARG A 335 5.81 9.72 5.33
N VAL A 336 6.19 8.94 6.34
CA VAL A 336 7.46 8.22 6.40
C VAL A 336 7.23 6.78 5.94
N LEU A 337 7.97 6.33 4.93
CA LEU A 337 7.87 5.02 4.32
C LEU A 337 9.16 4.25 4.57
N LEU A 338 9.11 3.20 5.39
CA LEU A 338 10.24 2.32 5.66
C LEU A 338 10.20 1.11 4.73
N VAL A 339 11.28 0.86 3.99
CA VAL A 339 11.47 -0.39 3.25
C VAL A 339 12.61 -1.16 3.92
N ILE A 340 12.32 -2.35 4.45
CA ILE A 340 13.26 -3.11 5.27
C ILE A 340 13.23 -4.61 4.93
N ASP A 341 14.29 -5.35 5.25
CA ASP A 341 14.36 -6.80 4.98
C ASP A 341 13.59 -7.66 6.01
N GLU A 342 13.39 -7.14 7.22
CA GLU A 342 12.66 -7.81 8.30
C GLU A 342 12.03 -6.79 9.25
N LEU A 343 10.75 -6.96 9.60
CA LEU A 343 10.08 -6.15 10.61
C LEU A 343 8.92 -6.95 11.20
N SER A 344 8.79 -7.00 12.53
CA SER A 344 7.63 -7.65 13.17
C SER A 344 6.42 -6.70 13.20
N PRO A 345 5.18 -7.22 13.26
CA PRO A 345 3.98 -6.40 13.42
C PRO A 345 4.03 -5.49 14.67
N GLU A 346 4.59 -5.99 15.77
CA GLU A 346 4.75 -5.24 17.03
C GLU A 346 5.74 -4.08 16.89
N GLN A 347 6.85 -4.32 16.19
CA GLN A 347 7.84 -3.29 15.87
C GLN A 347 7.22 -2.23 14.97
N LYS A 348 6.53 -2.63 13.90
CA LYS A 348 5.81 -1.72 13.01
C LYS A 348 4.83 -0.86 13.79
N LEU A 349 3.99 -1.45 14.65
CA LEU A 349 3.01 -0.71 15.44
C LEU A 349 3.67 0.29 16.38
N THR A 350 4.79 -0.10 16.99
CA THR A 350 5.58 0.79 17.86
C THR A 350 6.08 2.00 17.06
N ILE A 351 6.68 1.78 15.89
CA ILE A 351 7.17 2.86 15.02
C ILE A 351 6.00 3.74 14.57
N LYS A 352 4.91 3.13 14.12
CA LYS A 352 3.69 3.82 13.68
C LYS A 352 3.17 4.77 14.76
N ASN A 353 3.08 4.31 16.00
CA ASN A 353 2.62 5.13 17.12
C ASN A 353 3.56 6.30 17.40
N VAL A 354 4.88 6.08 17.33
CA VAL A 354 5.87 7.15 17.50
C VAL A 354 5.77 8.17 16.36
N ILE A 355 5.71 7.75 15.11
CA ILE A 355 5.65 8.65 13.95
C ILE A 355 4.32 9.41 13.90
N ASN A 356 3.20 8.74 14.17
CA ASN A 356 1.88 9.37 14.20
C ASN A 356 1.70 10.37 15.36
N SER A 357 2.62 10.40 16.34
CA SER A 357 2.60 11.41 17.40
C SER A 357 3.03 12.80 16.90
N PHE A 358 3.74 12.88 15.77
CA PHE A 358 4.17 14.13 15.17
C PHE A 358 3.03 14.79 14.37
N LYS A 359 2.58 15.95 14.82
CA LYS A 359 1.53 16.74 14.15
C LYS A 359 2.10 17.70 13.13
N LEU A 360 1.48 17.77 11.96
CA LEU A 360 1.77 18.71 10.89
C LEU A 360 1.02 20.04 11.12
N PRO A 361 1.40 21.13 10.44
CA PRO A 361 0.73 22.43 10.57
C PRO A 361 -0.78 22.41 10.32
N SER A 362 -1.28 21.50 9.50
CA SER A 362 -2.73 21.36 9.23
C SER A 362 -3.50 20.52 10.27
N ASP A 363 -2.87 20.18 11.40
CA ASP A 363 -3.39 19.31 12.47
C ASP A 363 -3.55 17.82 12.09
N THR A 364 -3.14 17.45 10.87
CA THR A 364 -2.95 16.05 10.49
C THR A 364 -1.70 15.48 11.14
N ALA A 365 -1.67 14.17 11.40
CA ALA A 365 -0.45 13.50 11.85
C ALA A 365 0.44 13.16 10.65
N ALA A 366 1.76 13.12 10.86
CA ALA A 366 2.65 12.42 9.95
C ALA A 366 2.22 10.94 9.92
N GLU A 367 2.09 10.37 8.73
CA GLU A 367 1.72 8.97 8.57
C GLU A 367 2.97 8.07 8.55
N PHE A 368 2.78 6.80 8.87
CA PHE A 368 3.83 5.78 8.75
C PHE A 368 3.33 4.55 7.99
N SER A 369 4.14 4.09 7.04
CA SER A 369 3.97 2.80 6.37
C SER A 369 5.31 2.07 6.32
N ALA A 370 5.27 0.75 6.41
CA ALA A 370 6.44 -0.10 6.27
C ALA A 370 6.18 -1.21 5.27
N TYR A 371 7.21 -1.58 4.50
CA TYR A 371 7.18 -2.69 3.58
C TYR A 371 8.38 -3.59 3.83
N VAL A 372 8.12 -4.88 4.01
CA VAL A 372 9.18 -5.88 4.15
C VAL A 372 9.48 -6.48 2.78
N VAL A 373 10.71 -6.31 2.32
CA VAL A 373 11.19 -6.85 1.04
C VAL A 373 12.20 -7.96 1.32
N LYS A 374 11.91 -9.17 0.86
CA LYS A 374 12.81 -10.31 1.01
C LYS A 374 13.40 -10.69 -0.34
N LEU A 375 14.71 -10.93 -0.34
CA LEU A 375 15.38 -11.55 -1.48
C LEU A 375 15.17 -13.07 -1.40
N VAL A 376 14.66 -13.68 -2.47
CA VAL A 376 14.45 -15.13 -2.50
C VAL A 376 15.12 -15.77 -3.72
N GLN A 377 15.68 -16.96 -3.55
CA GLN A 377 16.26 -17.78 -4.61
C GLN A 377 15.36 -18.99 -4.85
N LYS A 378 15.12 -19.32 -6.12
CA LYS A 378 14.32 -20.47 -6.53
C LYS A 378 15.08 -21.77 -6.24
N ILE A 379 14.41 -22.79 -5.70
CA ILE A 379 15.04 -24.08 -5.36
C ILE A 379 14.79 -25.15 -6.45
N ASP A 380 13.58 -25.19 -7.04
CA ASP A 380 13.19 -26.21 -8.04
C ASP A 380 12.54 -25.62 -9.30
N LEU A 381 12.79 -26.24 -10.46
CA LEU A 381 12.35 -25.82 -11.78
C LEU A 381 11.33 -26.80 -12.39
N LEU A 382 10.15 -26.28 -12.73
CA LEU A 382 9.37 -26.75 -13.88
C LEU A 382 9.59 -25.85 -15.13
N ASP A 383 10.36 -24.74 -15.04
CA ASP A 383 10.59 -23.78 -16.16
C ASP A 383 11.84 -22.87 -15.98
N GLU A 384 12.78 -22.91 -16.94
CA GLU A 384 14.23 -22.54 -16.91
C GLU A 384 14.61 -21.04 -16.95
N GLY A 385 13.65 -20.12 -16.95
CA GLY A 385 13.92 -18.72 -17.34
C GLY A 385 14.53 -17.74 -16.32
N SER A 386 14.60 -18.02 -15.01
CA SER A 386 15.15 -17.09 -13.98
C SER A 386 15.42 -17.79 -12.62
N GLU A 387 16.51 -17.41 -11.92
CA GLU A 387 17.01 -18.05 -10.68
C GLU A 387 16.55 -17.37 -9.36
N PHE A 388 16.23 -16.07 -9.35
CA PHE A 388 15.87 -15.31 -8.14
C PHE A 388 14.52 -14.58 -8.29
N ALA A 389 13.79 -14.44 -7.19
CA ALA A 389 12.58 -13.61 -7.10
C ALA A 389 12.68 -12.67 -5.87
N LEU A 390 11.86 -11.62 -5.88
CA LEU A 390 11.71 -10.72 -4.73
C LEU A 390 10.27 -10.87 -4.24
N THR A 391 10.08 -11.02 -2.92
CA THR A 391 8.75 -11.00 -2.30
C THR A 391 8.60 -9.74 -1.46
N VAL A 392 7.41 -9.14 -1.53
CA VAL A 392 7.05 -7.98 -0.72
C VAL A 392 5.91 -8.43 0.19
N GLU A 393 6.10 -8.24 1.49
CA GLU A 393 5.07 -8.37 2.52
C GLU A 393 4.80 -6.96 3.06
N GLU A 394 3.58 -6.49 2.91
CA GLU A 394 3.10 -5.37 3.73
C GLU A 394 2.84 -5.96 5.12
N VAL A 395 3.83 -5.83 6.01
CA VAL A 395 3.66 -6.05 7.45
C VAL A 395 2.84 -4.91 7.98
#